data_AF-A0A225VJN8-F1
#
_entry.id   AF-A0A225VJN8-F1
#
_cell.length_a   1.000
_cell.length_b   1.000
_cell.length_c   1.000
_cell.angle_alpha   90.00
_cell.angle_beta   90.00
_cell.angle_gamma   90.00
#
_symmetry.space_group_name_H-M   'P 1'
#
loop_
_entity.id
_entity.type
_entity.pdbx_description
1 polymer ?
#
loop_
_entity_poly.entity_id
_entity_poly.type
_entity_poly.pdbx_seq_one_letter_code
_entity_poly.pdbx_strand_id
1 'polypeptide(L)'
;MSKLKPSVSSKPSSRKTQFQPAHAIQYGLAVAMRDTHGLVCSVRCQFCQFFGREEAVKRKRTQNTKFYKAPYRPQYYVDHNNSAHAEKWAAYKAWSPISRFSNSFRDFHRVDICFSGIERIIAFGGRKMTSAELMYLTREKELLAALHAMRTWLVYLLDKPFYINTDH
;
A
#
# COMPACT_ATOMS: atom_id res chain seq x y z
N MET A 1 -62.99 -26.45 -9.99
CA MET A 1 -61.94 -25.66 -9.30
C MET A 1 -60.58 -26.03 -9.89
N SER A 2 -59.98 -25.13 -10.66
CA SER A 2 -58.56 -25.24 -11.05
C SER A 2 -58.06 -23.86 -11.42
N LYS A 3 -57.60 -23.10 -10.41
CA LYS A 3 -56.93 -21.81 -10.62
C LYS A 3 -55.58 -22.08 -11.31
N LEU A 4 -55.45 -21.61 -12.54
CA LEU A 4 -54.15 -21.52 -13.22
C LEU A 4 -53.23 -20.61 -12.40
N LYS A 5 -52.03 -21.12 -12.08
CA LYS A 5 -51.01 -20.36 -11.34
C LYS A 5 -50.40 -19.31 -12.29
N PRO A 6 -50.23 -18.05 -11.87
CA PRO A 6 -49.52 -17.07 -12.68
C PRO A 6 -48.05 -17.48 -12.83
N SER A 7 -47.58 -17.40 -14.07
CA SER A 7 -46.21 -17.64 -14.51
C SER A 7 -45.22 -16.82 -13.66
N VAL A 8 -44.32 -17.52 -12.97
CA VAL A 8 -43.23 -16.92 -12.20
C VAL A 8 -42.25 -16.32 -13.20
N SER A 9 -42.36 -15.01 -13.45
CA SER A 9 -41.32 -14.24 -14.11
C SER A 9 -40.03 -14.40 -13.29
N SER A 10 -39.05 -15.13 -13.86
CA SER A 10 -37.73 -15.26 -13.26
C SER A 10 -37.12 -13.86 -13.19
N LYS A 11 -36.83 -13.41 -11.96
CA LYS A 11 -36.13 -12.15 -11.72
C LYS A 11 -34.85 -12.13 -12.59
N PRO A 12 -34.58 -11.06 -13.35
CA PRO A 12 -33.38 -10.99 -14.17
C PRO A 12 -32.16 -11.19 -13.28
N SER A 13 -31.23 -12.03 -13.74
CA SER A 13 -29.96 -12.34 -13.07
C SER A 13 -29.34 -11.05 -12.53
N SER A 14 -29.22 -10.96 -11.20
CA SER A 14 -28.62 -9.83 -10.51
C SER A 14 -27.24 -9.55 -11.14
N ARG A 15 -27.12 -8.43 -11.86
CA ARG A 15 -25.89 -8.02 -12.54
C ARG A 15 -24.73 -8.10 -11.53
N LYS A 16 -23.81 -9.04 -11.73
CA LYS A 16 -22.61 -9.20 -10.90
C LYS A 16 -21.70 -7.99 -11.17
N THR A 17 -21.79 -6.97 -10.31
CA THR A 17 -20.93 -5.79 -10.41
C THR A 17 -19.47 -6.22 -10.25
N GLN A 18 -18.68 -6.01 -11.30
CA GLN A 18 -17.24 -6.25 -11.29
C GLN A 18 -16.54 -5.27 -10.35
N PHE A 19 -15.34 -5.63 -9.90
CA PHE A 19 -14.57 -4.78 -9.00
C PHE A 19 -14.06 -3.54 -9.75
N GLN A 20 -14.35 -2.36 -9.23
CA GLN A 20 -13.82 -1.11 -9.75
C GLN A 20 -12.46 -0.81 -9.10
N PRO A 21 -11.38 -0.56 -9.86
CA PRO A 21 -10.07 -0.22 -9.30
C PRO A 21 -10.11 0.98 -8.35
N ALA A 22 -11.00 1.95 -8.59
CA ALA A 22 -11.22 3.10 -7.72
C ALA A 22 -11.59 2.71 -6.28
N HIS A 23 -12.27 1.58 -6.08
CA HIS A 23 -12.63 1.09 -4.74
C HIS A 23 -11.39 0.72 -3.90
N ALA A 24 -10.26 0.39 -4.54
CA ALA A 24 -9.01 0.09 -3.84
C ALA A 24 -8.55 1.27 -2.97
N ILE A 25 -8.61 2.48 -3.53
CA ILE A 25 -8.12 3.70 -2.88
C ILE A 25 -9.24 4.38 -2.08
N GLN A 26 -10.49 4.32 -2.53
CA GLN A 26 -11.57 4.96 -1.79
C GLN A 26 -11.86 4.29 -0.45
N TYR A 27 -11.73 2.96 -0.37
CA TYR A 27 -12.13 2.16 0.79
C TYR A 27 -10.99 1.37 1.45
N GLY A 28 -9.74 1.51 0.98
CA GLY A 28 -8.58 0.79 1.54
C GLY A 28 -8.63 -0.72 1.28
N LEU A 29 -8.79 -1.09 0.01
CA LEU A 29 -8.94 -2.48 -0.45
C LEU A 29 -7.76 -2.92 -1.33
N ALA A 30 -7.36 -4.18 -1.21
CA ALA A 30 -6.35 -4.79 -2.07
C ALA A 30 -6.92 -5.97 -2.85
N VAL A 31 -6.65 -6.05 -4.15
CA VAL A 31 -6.93 -7.26 -4.94
C VAL A 31 -6.04 -8.39 -4.41
N ALA A 32 -6.67 -9.46 -3.94
CA ALA A 32 -5.99 -10.62 -3.37
C ALA A 32 -5.79 -11.73 -4.40
N MET A 33 -6.79 -11.95 -5.26
CA MET A 33 -6.73 -12.99 -6.30
C MET A 33 -7.38 -12.50 -7.59
N ARG A 34 -6.77 -12.86 -8.72
CA ARG A 34 -7.32 -12.67 -10.06
C ARG A 34 -7.51 -14.03 -10.73
N ASP A 35 -8.48 -14.10 -11.63
CA ASP A 35 -8.76 -15.28 -12.44
C ASP A 35 -7.74 -15.41 -13.59
N THR A 36 -7.81 -16.53 -14.31
CA THR A 36 -7.05 -16.76 -15.56
C THR A 36 -7.33 -15.68 -16.62
N HIS A 37 -8.55 -15.12 -16.62
CA HIS A 37 -8.96 -14.03 -17.50
C HIS A 37 -8.58 -12.63 -16.98
N GLY A 38 -7.83 -12.53 -15.87
CA GLY A 38 -7.39 -11.26 -15.28
C GLY A 38 -8.46 -10.51 -14.47
N LEU A 39 -9.68 -11.05 -14.37
CA LEU A 39 -10.76 -10.50 -13.57
C LEU A 39 -10.50 -10.71 -12.06
N VAL A 40 -10.94 -9.78 -11.23
CA VAL A 40 -10.75 -9.86 -9.77
C VAL A 40 -11.72 -10.87 -9.16
N CYS A 41 -11.18 -11.89 -8.50
CA CYS A 41 -11.95 -12.95 -7.82
C CYS A 41 -12.16 -12.65 -6.33
N SER A 42 -11.16 -12.06 -5.68
CA SER A 42 -11.23 -11.73 -4.27
C SER A 42 -10.46 -10.46 -3.94
N VAL A 43 -11.03 -9.68 -3.03
CA VAL A 43 -10.47 -8.43 -2.54
C VAL A 43 -10.37 -8.52 -1.03
N ARG A 44 -9.26 -8.10 -0.45
CA ARG A 44 -9.03 -8.09 1.00
C ARG A 44 -9.03 -6.67 1.56
N CYS A 45 -9.48 -6.52 2.80
CA CYS A 45 -9.36 -5.27 3.55
C CYS A 45 -7.89 -5.05 3.94
N GLN A 46 -7.32 -3.89 3.60
CA GLN A 46 -5.94 -3.55 3.98
C GLN A 46 -5.86 -3.21 5.47
N PHE A 47 -6.86 -2.55 6.05
CA PHE A 47 -6.88 -2.25 7.49
C PHE A 47 -6.79 -3.52 8.34
N CYS A 48 -7.52 -4.58 7.96
CA CYS A 48 -7.42 -5.90 8.59
C CYS A 48 -6.02 -6.53 8.48
N GLN A 49 -5.35 -6.36 7.34
CA GLN A 49 -4.05 -6.99 7.08
C GLN A 49 -2.94 -6.36 7.91
N PHE A 50 -2.94 -5.02 8.04
CA PHE A 50 -1.84 -4.28 8.65
C PHE A 50 -2.07 -3.92 10.11
N PHE A 51 -3.27 -3.44 10.45
CA PHE A 51 -3.59 -3.00 11.81
C PHE A 51 -4.31 -4.07 12.63
N GLY A 52 -4.81 -5.13 11.98
CA GLY A 52 -5.72 -6.07 12.63
C GLY A 52 -7.05 -5.39 12.99
N ARG A 53 -7.90 -6.10 13.73
CA ARG A 53 -9.18 -5.56 14.19
C ARG A 53 -8.98 -4.74 15.45
N GLU A 54 -9.47 -3.51 15.47
CA GLU A 54 -9.45 -2.66 16.67
C GLU A 54 -10.22 -3.35 17.81
N GLU A 55 -9.66 -3.33 19.03
CA GLU A 55 -10.25 -4.05 20.16
C GLU A 55 -11.60 -3.47 20.55
N ALA A 56 -12.62 -4.32 20.57
CA ALA A 56 -13.85 -3.99 21.27
C ALA A 56 -13.60 -4.20 22.77
N VAL A 57 -14.03 -3.22 23.59
CA VAL A 57 -13.85 -3.08 25.06
C VAL A 57 -14.02 -4.36 25.90
N LYS A 58 -14.60 -5.44 25.36
CA LYS A 58 -14.95 -6.64 26.13
C LYS A 58 -14.35 -7.99 25.67
N ARG A 59 -13.64 -8.13 24.53
CA ARG A 59 -13.03 -9.43 24.13
C ARG A 59 -11.81 -9.27 23.21
N LYS A 60 -10.72 -10.00 23.48
CA LYS A 60 -9.65 -10.27 22.48
C LYS A 60 -10.25 -11.10 21.35
N ARG A 61 -10.40 -10.47 20.18
CA ARG A 61 -11.10 -11.06 19.02
C ARG A 61 -10.08 -11.47 17.95
N THR A 62 -10.36 -12.56 17.25
CA THR A 62 -9.46 -13.15 16.23
C THR A 62 -9.03 -12.15 15.15
N GLN A 63 -7.73 -12.14 14.84
CA GLN A 63 -7.08 -11.27 13.85
C GLN A 63 -7.26 -11.74 12.39
N ASN A 64 -8.42 -12.29 12.05
CA ASN A 64 -8.62 -12.84 10.71
C ASN A 64 -8.86 -11.71 9.69
N THR A 65 -8.06 -11.72 8.62
CA THR A 65 -8.21 -10.75 7.51
C THR A 65 -9.53 -10.99 6.78
N LYS A 66 -10.31 -9.91 6.56
CA LYS A 66 -11.58 -10.00 5.83
C LYS A 66 -11.36 -10.01 4.31
N PHE A 67 -11.94 -11.00 3.65
CA PHE A 67 -12.01 -11.12 2.19
C PHE A 67 -13.44 -10.92 1.66
N TYR A 68 -13.55 -10.28 0.51
CA TYR A 68 -14.78 -10.00 -0.23
C TYR A 68 -14.76 -10.71 -1.58
N LYS A 69 -15.91 -11.29 -1.94
CA LYS A 69 -16.19 -11.86 -3.26
C LYS A 69 -17.29 -11.03 -3.94
N ALA A 70 -17.44 -11.15 -5.25
CA ALA A 70 -18.51 -10.49 -5.99
C ALA A 70 -19.90 -10.87 -5.41
N PRO A 71 -20.87 -9.95 -5.30
CA PRO A 71 -20.87 -8.58 -5.86
C PRO A 71 -20.12 -7.55 -5.01
N TYR A 72 -19.29 -6.74 -5.67
CA TYR A 72 -18.42 -5.75 -5.03
C TYR A 72 -19.15 -4.43 -4.72
N ARG A 73 -20.03 -4.46 -3.71
CA ARG A 73 -20.84 -3.30 -3.30
C ARG A 73 -20.12 -2.41 -2.28
N PRO A 74 -20.05 -1.08 -2.49
CA PRO A 74 -19.40 -0.16 -1.56
C PRO A 74 -19.94 -0.19 -0.12
N GLN A 75 -21.26 -0.40 0.05
CA GLN A 75 -21.90 -0.47 1.37
C GLN A 75 -21.23 -1.49 2.29
N TYR A 76 -20.88 -2.67 1.77
CA TYR A 76 -20.24 -3.72 2.57
C TYR A 76 -18.85 -3.33 3.08
N TYR A 77 -18.11 -2.51 2.33
CA TYR A 77 -16.79 -2.03 2.76
C TYR A 77 -16.94 -0.99 3.85
N VAL A 78 -17.87 -0.06 3.69
CA VAL A 78 -18.12 1.02 4.65
C VAL A 78 -18.62 0.44 5.98
N ASP A 79 -19.57 -0.49 5.96
CA ASP A 79 -20.10 -1.13 7.16
C ASP A 79 -19.02 -1.89 7.91
N HIS A 80 -18.15 -2.59 7.19
CA HIS A 80 -17.00 -3.27 7.79
C HIS A 80 -16.00 -2.28 8.39
N ASN A 81 -15.60 -1.25 7.64
CA ASN A 81 -14.63 -0.27 8.12
C ASN A 81 -15.16 0.45 9.37
N ASN A 82 -16.45 0.83 9.39
CA ASN A 82 -17.07 1.44 10.57
C ASN A 82 -17.17 0.48 11.78
N SER A 83 -17.33 -0.83 11.56
CA SER A 83 -17.54 -1.81 12.65
C SER A 83 -16.27 -2.53 13.12
N ALA A 84 -15.18 -2.49 12.33
CA ALA A 84 -13.93 -3.19 12.62
C ALA A 84 -12.71 -2.26 12.73
N HIS A 85 -12.75 -1.08 12.13
CA HIS A 85 -11.64 -0.12 12.05
C HIS A 85 -12.15 1.32 12.15
N ALA A 86 -13.00 1.62 13.14
CA ALA A 86 -13.70 2.89 13.20
C ALA A 86 -12.72 4.08 13.28
N GLU A 87 -11.65 3.94 14.07
CA GLU A 87 -10.67 5.01 14.27
C GLU A 87 -9.79 5.19 13.03
N LYS A 88 -9.15 4.11 12.54
CA LYS A 88 -8.33 4.19 11.33
C LYS A 88 -9.14 4.59 10.09
N TRP A 89 -10.39 4.18 9.99
CA TRP A 89 -11.27 4.60 8.91
C TRP A 89 -11.64 6.08 8.97
N ALA A 90 -11.88 6.62 10.18
CA ALA A 90 -12.11 8.05 10.35
C ALA A 90 -10.88 8.87 9.93
N ALA A 91 -9.68 8.45 10.36
CA ALA A 91 -8.43 9.08 9.94
C ALA A 91 -8.24 9.01 8.41
N TYR A 92 -8.52 7.85 7.80
CA TYR A 92 -8.39 7.66 6.36
C TYR A 92 -9.36 8.52 5.54
N LYS A 93 -10.60 8.72 6.03
CA LYS A 93 -11.57 9.62 5.39
C LYS A 93 -11.16 11.08 5.47
N ALA A 94 -10.50 11.48 6.56
CA ALA A 94 -10.03 12.86 6.75
C ALA A 94 -8.89 13.24 5.77
N TRP A 95 -8.23 12.26 5.17
CA TRP A 95 -7.16 12.50 4.21
C TRP A 95 -7.70 12.93 2.84
N SER A 96 -6.96 13.79 2.14
CA SER A 96 -7.33 14.20 0.78
C SER A 96 -7.26 13.01 -0.20
N PRO A 97 -8.00 13.03 -1.32
CA PRO A 97 -7.95 11.94 -2.32
C PRO A 97 -6.53 11.72 -2.86
N ILE A 98 -5.73 12.79 -2.93
CA ILE A 98 -4.34 12.77 -3.39
C ILE A 98 -3.43 12.09 -2.35
N SER A 99 -3.58 12.41 -1.06
CA SER A 99 -2.79 11.73 -0.02
C SER A 99 -3.20 10.27 0.17
N ARG A 100 -4.45 9.90 -0.18
CA ARG A 100 -4.90 8.49 -0.25
C ARG A 100 -4.28 7.71 -1.40
N PHE A 101 -3.99 8.36 -2.54
CA PHE A 101 -3.30 7.75 -3.67
C PHE A 101 -1.83 7.45 -3.33
N SER A 102 -1.17 8.39 -2.67
CA SER A 102 0.23 8.26 -2.22
C SER A 102 0.41 7.34 -1.00
N ASN A 103 -0.60 7.20 -0.14
CA ASN A 103 -0.62 6.24 0.97
C ASN A 103 -1.34 4.94 0.57
N SER A 104 -1.10 4.46 -0.65
CA SER A 104 -1.44 3.09 -1.00
C SER A 104 -0.72 2.20 0.00
N PHE A 105 -1.42 1.42 0.81
CA PHE A 105 -0.79 0.54 1.81
C PHE A 105 0.24 -0.45 1.20
N ARG A 106 0.32 -0.55 -0.14
CA ARG A 106 1.38 -1.26 -0.87
C ARG A 106 2.74 -0.55 -0.83
N ASP A 107 2.79 0.76 -0.60
CA ASP A 107 4.01 1.58 -0.60
C ASP A 107 4.78 1.53 0.73
N PHE A 108 4.30 0.77 1.72
CA PHE A 108 5.01 0.59 3.00
C PHE A 108 6.36 -0.13 2.86
N HIS A 109 6.65 -0.75 1.72
CA HIS A 109 7.96 -1.37 1.41
C HIS A 109 8.77 -0.63 0.35
N ARG A 110 8.24 0.45 -0.21
CA ARG A 110 8.97 1.33 -1.13
C ARG A 110 8.93 2.72 -0.52
N VAL A 111 9.70 2.89 0.55
CA VAL A 111 9.98 4.22 1.07
C VAL A 111 10.96 4.88 0.11
N ASP A 112 10.44 5.31 -1.04
CA ASP A 112 11.10 6.36 -1.78
C ASP A 112 11.03 7.59 -0.86
N ILE A 113 12.20 8.12 -0.49
CA ILE A 113 12.39 9.31 0.37
C ILE A 113 11.74 10.58 -0.26
N CYS A 114 11.08 10.44 -1.41
CA CYS A 114 10.34 11.50 -2.08
C CYS A 114 8.88 11.57 -1.61
N PHE A 115 8.63 12.23 -0.47
CA PHE A 115 7.28 12.61 0.00
C PHE A 115 6.52 13.55 -0.99
N SER A 116 7.17 14.02 -2.06
CA SER A 116 6.57 14.97 -3.01
C SER A 116 7.14 14.89 -4.44
N GLY A 117 7.93 13.87 -4.77
CA GLY A 117 8.72 13.85 -6.02
C GLY A 117 9.79 14.96 -6.11
N ILE A 118 10.02 15.68 -5.01
CA ILE A 118 11.02 16.73 -4.87
C ILE A 118 12.15 16.16 -4.03
N GLU A 119 13.33 16.03 -4.64
CA GLU A 119 14.56 15.67 -3.94
C GLU A 119 14.93 16.80 -2.99
N ARG A 120 15.19 16.46 -1.72
CA ARG A 120 15.62 17.40 -0.70
C ARG A 120 16.94 16.94 -0.12
N ILE A 121 17.85 17.89 0.06
CA ILE A 121 19.15 17.62 0.67
C ILE A 121 18.94 17.32 2.15
N ILE A 122 19.41 16.16 2.60
CA ILE A 122 19.33 15.74 4.00
C ILE A 122 20.55 16.22 4.77
N ALA A 123 21.75 16.05 4.19
CA ALA A 123 23.01 16.47 4.76
C ALA A 123 24.08 16.58 3.66
N PHE A 124 25.15 17.32 3.95
CA PHE A 124 26.38 17.31 3.17
C PHE A 124 27.47 16.59 3.97
N GLY A 125 28.28 15.77 3.30
CA GLY A 125 29.38 15.04 3.93
C GLY A 125 30.53 14.87 2.97
N GLY A 126 31.75 14.93 3.49
CA GLY A 126 32.97 14.77 2.72
C GLY A 126 34.14 14.40 3.61
N ARG A 127 35.14 13.76 3.01
CA ARG A 127 36.41 13.41 3.68
C ARG A 127 37.59 13.77 2.79
N LYS A 128 38.74 14.05 3.41
CA LYS A 128 40.00 14.15 2.69
C LYS A 128 40.51 12.74 2.37
N MET A 129 41.04 12.56 1.16
CA MET A 129 41.74 11.34 0.79
C MET A 129 43.11 11.26 1.47
N THR A 130 43.51 10.06 1.83
CA THR A 130 44.85 9.77 2.35
C THR A 130 45.88 9.75 1.22
N SER A 131 47.18 9.84 1.56
CA SER A 131 48.27 9.85 0.57
C SER A 131 48.25 8.62 -0.35
N ALA A 132 47.97 7.44 0.21
CA ALA A 132 47.83 6.20 -0.57
C ALA A 132 46.62 6.26 -1.51
N GLU A 133 45.49 6.81 -1.06
CA GLU A 133 44.27 6.92 -1.86
C GLU A 133 44.39 7.91 -3.03
N LEU A 134 45.30 8.89 -2.92
CA LEU A 134 45.58 9.83 -3.99
C LEU A 134 46.22 9.17 -5.22
N MET A 135 46.87 8.02 -5.07
CA MET A 135 47.49 7.30 -6.18
C MET A 135 46.51 6.47 -7.02
N TYR A 136 45.28 6.26 -6.55
CA TYR A 136 44.26 5.49 -7.27
C TYR A 136 43.73 6.23 -8.50
N LEU A 137 43.17 5.47 -9.45
CA LEU A 137 42.48 6.02 -10.61
C LEU A 137 41.13 6.66 -10.21
N THR A 138 40.58 7.53 -11.06
CA THR A 138 39.34 8.28 -10.78
C THR A 138 38.17 7.37 -10.39
N ARG A 139 37.95 6.27 -11.11
CA ARG A 139 36.90 5.28 -10.80
C ARG A 139 37.06 4.65 -9.41
N GLU A 140 38.29 4.37 -9.00
CA GLU A 140 38.58 3.79 -7.69
C GLU A 140 38.37 4.82 -6.58
N LYS A 141 38.71 6.09 -6.85
CA LYS A 141 38.45 7.22 -5.93
C LYS A 141 36.95 7.45 -5.73
N GLU A 142 36.15 7.37 -6.79
CA GLU A 142 34.69 7.44 -6.72
C GLU A 142 34.11 6.26 -5.92
N LEU A 143 34.60 5.04 -6.14
CA LEU A 143 34.20 3.88 -5.35
C LEU A 143 34.50 4.07 -3.86
N LEU A 144 35.68 4.61 -3.52
CA LEU A 144 36.06 4.93 -2.15
C LEU A 144 35.19 6.05 -1.54
N ALA A 145 34.76 7.01 -2.35
CA ALA A 145 33.83 8.05 -1.95
C ALA A 145 32.45 7.44 -1.65
N ALA A 146 31.93 6.58 -2.53
CA ALA A 146 30.68 5.87 -2.34
C ALA A 146 30.70 4.98 -1.09
N LEU A 147 31.77 4.19 -0.89
CA LEU A 147 31.95 3.37 0.31
C LEU A 147 31.94 4.19 1.60
N HIS A 148 32.58 5.36 1.58
CA HIS A 148 32.56 6.27 2.73
C HIS A 148 31.16 6.87 2.95
N ALA A 149 30.50 7.33 1.90
CA ALA A 149 29.15 7.88 1.97
C ALA A 149 28.16 6.84 2.54
N MET A 150 28.22 5.59 2.06
CA MET A 150 27.39 4.50 2.59
C MET A 150 27.60 4.29 4.09
N ARG A 151 28.85 4.22 4.56
CA ARG A 151 29.14 4.04 6.00
C ARG A 151 28.63 5.21 6.84
N THR A 152 28.84 6.43 6.38
CA THR A 152 28.45 7.63 7.13
C THR A 152 26.93 7.80 7.14
N TRP A 153 26.24 7.47 6.03
CA TRP A 153 24.83 7.83 5.83
C TRP A 153 23.87 6.68 6.13
N LEU A 154 24.38 5.48 6.43
CA LEU A 154 23.58 4.30 6.80
C LEU A 154 22.60 4.60 7.95
N VAL A 155 23.00 5.45 8.91
CA VAL A 155 22.17 5.89 10.04
C VAL A 155 20.88 6.59 9.58
N TYR A 156 20.92 7.32 8.46
CA TYR A 156 19.76 8.00 7.89
C TYR A 156 18.91 7.11 6.99
N LEU A 157 19.52 6.05 6.44
CA LEU A 157 18.87 5.17 5.46
C LEU A 157 18.00 4.07 6.09
N LEU A 158 18.20 3.75 7.39
CA LEU A 158 17.41 2.75 8.13
C LEU A 158 17.25 1.43 7.35
N ASP A 159 18.35 0.97 6.72
CA ASP A 159 18.42 -0.23 5.88
C ASP A 159 17.46 -0.27 4.67
N LYS A 160 17.03 0.90 4.18
CA LYS A 160 16.20 1.01 2.98
C LYS A 160 17.06 0.95 1.72
N PRO A 161 16.53 0.41 0.60
CA PRO A 161 17.21 0.48 -0.68
C PRO A 161 17.35 1.93 -1.14
N PHE A 162 18.50 2.27 -1.71
CA PHE A 162 18.82 3.62 -2.20
C PHE A 162 19.66 3.53 -3.48
N TYR A 163 19.70 4.64 -4.21
CA TYR A 163 20.50 4.81 -5.42
C TYR A 163 21.64 5.79 -5.14
N ILE A 164 22.83 5.48 -5.67
CA ILE A 164 23.99 6.37 -5.67
C ILE A 164 24.24 6.76 -7.12
N ASN A 165 24.28 8.07 -7.39
CA ASN A 165 24.66 8.60 -8.69
C ASN A 165 26.11 9.09 -8.61
N THR A 166 26.99 8.49 -9.41
CA THR A 166 28.37 8.92 -9.64
C THR A 166 28.49 9.61 -11.00
N ASP A 167 29.55 10.37 -11.21
CA ASP A 167 29.84 11.07 -12.47
C ASP A 167 30.46 10.15 -13.55
N HIS A 168 31.00 8.99 -13.15
CA HIS A 168 31.37 7.89 -14.05
C HIS A 168 30.43 6.68 -13.91
#